data_AF-A0A1I1V945-F1
#
_entry.id   AF-A0A1I1V945-F1
#
_cell.length_a   1.000
_cell.length_b   1.000
_cell.length_c   1.000
_cell.angle_alpha   90.00
_cell.angle_beta   90.00
_cell.angle_gamma   90.00
#
_symmetry.space_group_name_H-M   'P 1'
#
loop_
_entity.id
_entity.type
_entity.pdbx_description
1 polymer ?
#
loop_
_entity_poly.entity_id
_entity_poly.type
_entity_poly.pdbx_seq_one_letter_code
_entity_poly.pdbx_strand_id
1 'polypeptide(L)'
;MTWRDLLRARPHWPSVGRTLAALALAGGLVGGAVMAFGLYNVSARVGHLPGVSWVLHTTFRNSVDLRASAEPPEDLRSDAMIALGAGHFDTACAGCHAAPGQERSATVRAMVPEPPHITEAVAHWDPAEFHWIVHEGVKMSGMPAWPATREDDVWPVVSFLLAVPEMDKAGYDDLTARPEGQYCAMCHGPDGVSGNPHIPRLDILSERYIADTLAAYREGRRDSGIMAQAMSTVPAEAIPDLARSFAGTAPTGASSTPGELEERGRDLATKGESHEVPVCRACHGPWPEPLNPAFPSLAGQYEPYLAQQLRLWRDSDRGGSRVSGLMHEASRDLTDADIAALAAYYASLAPAKLNEQQD
;
A
#
# COMPACT_ATOMS: atom_id res chain seq x y z
N MET A 1 -4.34 -56.12 13.63
CA MET A 1 -3.03 -55.67 13.12
C MET A 1 -2.87 -54.24 13.57
N THR A 2 -1.88 -53.94 14.42
CA THR A 2 -1.78 -52.61 15.07
C THR A 2 -0.81 -51.69 14.32
N TRP A 3 -1.00 -50.37 14.41
CA TRP A 3 -0.10 -49.35 13.80
C TRP A 3 1.38 -49.56 14.20
N ARG A 4 1.63 -50.15 15.37
CA ARG A 4 2.94 -50.52 15.89
C ARG A 4 3.61 -51.69 15.15
N ASP A 5 2.84 -52.56 14.49
CA ASP A 5 3.36 -53.69 13.70
C ASP A 5 3.83 -53.25 12.31
N LEU A 6 3.17 -52.25 11.71
CA LEU A 6 3.55 -51.67 10.42
C LEU A 6 4.88 -50.90 10.49
N LEU A 7 5.16 -50.23 11.60
CA LEU A 7 6.43 -49.50 11.82
C LEU A 7 7.63 -50.42 12.14
N ARG A 8 7.40 -51.71 12.46
CA ARG A 8 8.48 -52.70 12.72
C ARG A 8 8.92 -53.46 11.47
N ALA A 9 8.19 -53.35 10.36
CA ALA A 9 8.66 -53.86 9.08
C ALA A 9 9.88 -53.04 8.64
N ARG A 10 11.07 -53.64 8.64
CA ARG A 10 12.29 -52.98 8.11
C ARG A 10 12.07 -52.81 6.60
N PRO A 11 11.82 -51.60 6.08
CA PRO A 11 11.66 -51.41 4.66
C PRO A 11 12.97 -51.81 4.00
N HIS A 12 12.92 -52.61 2.94
CA HIS A 12 14.10 -52.87 2.14
C HIS A 12 14.40 -51.58 1.36
N TRP A 13 15.07 -50.62 2.01
CA TRP A 13 15.32 -49.26 1.49
C TRP A 13 15.83 -49.22 0.03
N PRO A 14 16.64 -50.19 -0.46
CA PRO A 14 17.01 -50.25 -1.88
C PRO A 14 15.83 -50.50 -2.83
N SER A 15 14.83 -51.31 -2.44
CA SER A 15 13.64 -51.54 -3.28
C SER A 15 12.68 -50.36 -3.21
N VAL A 16 12.51 -49.75 -2.03
CA VAL A 16 11.75 -48.49 -1.88
C VAL A 16 12.36 -47.40 -2.78
N GLY A 17 13.68 -47.23 -2.75
CA GLY A 17 14.39 -46.25 -3.59
C GLY A 17 14.22 -46.52 -5.09
N ARG A 18 14.33 -47.78 -5.55
CA ARG A 18 14.10 -48.14 -6.96
C ARG A 18 12.66 -47.89 -7.38
N THR A 19 11.69 -48.23 -6.54
CA THR A 19 10.26 -47.98 -6.81
C THR A 19 9.97 -46.49 -6.92
N LEU A 20 10.48 -45.67 -5.98
CA LEU A 20 10.30 -44.21 -6.04
C LEU A 20 10.96 -43.61 -7.28
N ALA A 21 12.17 -44.07 -7.65
CA ALA A 21 12.85 -43.61 -8.86
C ALA A 21 12.09 -43.98 -10.15
N ALA A 22 11.56 -45.20 -10.23
CA ALA A 22 10.75 -45.64 -11.37
C ALA A 22 9.44 -44.84 -11.48
N LEU A 23 8.76 -44.59 -10.37
CA LEU A 23 7.54 -43.75 -10.33
C LEU A 23 7.84 -42.30 -10.72
N ALA A 24 8.95 -41.73 -10.25
CA ALA A 24 9.37 -40.39 -10.62
C ALA A 24 9.70 -40.28 -12.11
N LEU A 25 10.41 -41.26 -12.68
CA LEU A 25 10.68 -41.34 -14.11
C LEU A 25 9.41 -41.47 -14.94
N ALA A 26 8.50 -42.37 -14.55
CA ALA A 26 7.22 -42.55 -15.22
C ALA A 26 6.37 -41.26 -15.17
N GLY A 27 6.29 -40.62 -13.99
CA GLY A 27 5.60 -39.33 -13.83
C GLY A 27 6.22 -38.23 -14.68
N GLY A 28 7.56 -38.17 -14.73
CA GLY A 28 8.30 -37.22 -15.58
C GLY A 28 8.04 -37.44 -17.07
N LEU A 29 8.03 -38.69 -17.54
CA LEU A 29 7.72 -39.03 -18.93
C LEU A 29 6.26 -38.68 -19.29
N VAL A 30 5.31 -38.97 -18.41
CA VAL A 30 3.90 -38.61 -18.62
C VAL A 30 3.71 -37.10 -18.64
N GLY A 31 4.26 -36.38 -17.67
CA GLY A 31 4.22 -34.92 -17.63
C GLY A 31 4.89 -34.29 -18.85
N GLY A 32 6.06 -34.82 -19.24
CA GLY A 32 6.77 -34.44 -20.45
C GLY A 32 5.94 -34.63 -21.71
N ALA A 33 5.25 -35.76 -21.85
CA ALA A 33 4.35 -36.03 -22.97
C ALA A 33 3.14 -35.09 -22.99
N VAL A 34 2.51 -34.83 -21.85
CA VAL A 34 1.38 -33.88 -21.74
C VAL A 34 1.79 -32.49 -22.24
N MET A 35 2.99 -32.03 -21.87
CA MET A 35 3.53 -30.75 -22.33
C MET A 35 3.93 -30.79 -23.81
N ALA A 36 4.73 -31.77 -24.23
CA ALA A 36 5.29 -31.85 -25.58
C ALA A 36 4.23 -32.04 -26.66
N PHE A 37 3.15 -32.77 -26.36
CA PHE A 37 2.06 -33.03 -27.30
C PHE A 37 0.84 -32.13 -27.08
N GLY A 38 0.90 -31.17 -26.15
CA GLY A 38 -0.21 -30.24 -25.89
C GLY A 38 -1.50 -30.94 -25.44
N LEU A 39 -1.39 -32.03 -24.68
CA LEU A 39 -2.55 -32.84 -24.26
C LEU A 39 -3.41 -32.13 -23.21
N TYR A 40 -2.89 -31.07 -22.59
CA TYR A 40 -3.64 -30.22 -21.66
C TYR A 40 -4.30 -29.06 -22.40
N ASN A 41 -5.63 -28.99 -22.35
CA ASN A 41 -6.39 -27.90 -22.95
C ASN A 41 -6.25 -26.62 -22.11
N VAL A 42 -5.47 -25.66 -22.62
CA VAL A 42 -5.25 -24.35 -21.98
C VAL A 42 -6.33 -23.31 -22.29
N SER A 43 -7.38 -23.68 -23.03
CA SER A 43 -8.44 -22.75 -23.41
C SER A 43 -9.24 -22.25 -22.20
N ALA A 44 -9.27 -20.93 -22.00
CA ALA A 44 -10.12 -20.28 -21.01
C ALA A 44 -11.63 -20.35 -21.34
N ARG A 45 -12.03 -21.01 -22.43
CA ARG A 45 -13.45 -21.27 -22.73
C ARG A 45 -14.01 -22.49 -21.99
N VAL A 46 -13.13 -23.31 -21.43
CA VAL A 46 -13.48 -24.55 -20.73
C VAL A 46 -13.00 -24.41 -19.30
N GLY A 47 -13.87 -24.69 -18.33
CA GLY A 47 -13.51 -24.70 -16.91
C GLY A 47 -12.54 -25.83 -16.58
N HIS A 48 -12.08 -25.86 -15.32
CA HIS A 48 -11.21 -26.93 -14.86
C HIS A 48 -11.90 -28.31 -14.91
N LEU A 49 -11.09 -29.37 -14.93
CA LEU A 49 -11.56 -30.75 -14.78
C LEU A 49 -12.36 -30.91 -13.47
N PRO A 50 -13.32 -31.84 -13.41
CA PRO A 50 -14.08 -32.11 -12.19
C PRO A 50 -13.16 -32.31 -10.97
N GLY A 51 -13.48 -31.63 -9.87
CA GLY A 51 -12.72 -31.68 -8.61
C GLY A 51 -11.51 -30.74 -8.56
N VAL A 52 -10.93 -30.32 -9.68
CA VAL A 52 -9.76 -29.41 -9.68
C VAL A 52 -10.13 -28.06 -9.07
N SER A 53 -11.28 -27.47 -9.43
CA SER A 53 -11.74 -26.21 -8.81
C SER A 53 -11.90 -26.32 -7.29
N TRP A 54 -12.36 -27.48 -6.80
CA TRP A 54 -12.46 -27.73 -5.36
C TRP A 54 -11.07 -27.80 -4.72
N VAL A 55 -10.14 -28.56 -5.30
CA VAL A 55 -8.75 -28.64 -4.79
C VAL A 55 -8.10 -27.26 -4.74
N LEU A 56 -8.21 -26.47 -5.82
CA LEU A 56 -7.63 -25.14 -5.90
C LEU A 56 -8.24 -24.20 -4.85
N HIS A 57 -9.56 -24.16 -4.75
CA HIS A 57 -10.25 -23.28 -3.80
C HIS A 57 -9.99 -23.67 -2.34
N THR A 58 -9.98 -24.96 -2.03
CA THR A 58 -9.62 -25.46 -0.70
C THR A 58 -8.16 -25.15 -0.37
N THR A 59 -7.24 -25.31 -1.32
CA THR A 59 -5.82 -24.98 -1.13
C THR A 59 -5.65 -23.48 -0.88
N PHE A 60 -6.36 -22.64 -1.63
CA PHE A 60 -6.36 -21.20 -1.43
C PHE A 60 -6.81 -20.82 -0.01
N ARG A 61 -8.00 -21.26 0.42
CA ARG A 61 -8.52 -20.98 1.77
C ARG A 61 -7.57 -21.43 2.88
N ASN A 62 -7.09 -22.68 2.82
CA ASN A 62 -6.15 -23.20 3.80
C ASN A 62 -4.81 -22.45 3.77
N SER A 63 -4.41 -21.89 2.62
CA SER A 63 -3.18 -21.11 2.51
C SER A 63 -3.33 -19.75 3.16
N VAL A 64 -4.48 -19.09 2.98
CA VAL A 64 -4.82 -17.81 3.62
C VAL A 64 -4.86 -18.00 5.13
N ASP A 65 -5.68 -18.94 5.63
CA ASP A 65 -5.83 -19.25 7.06
C ASP A 65 -4.47 -19.57 7.74
N LEU A 66 -3.57 -20.27 7.04
CA LEU A 66 -2.25 -20.61 7.57
C LEU A 66 -1.28 -19.41 7.63
N ARG A 67 -1.48 -18.37 6.81
CA ARG A 67 -0.47 -17.32 6.57
C ARG A 67 -0.93 -15.92 6.98
N ALA A 68 -2.23 -15.69 7.11
CA ALA A 68 -2.79 -14.44 7.55
C ALA A 68 -2.43 -14.20 9.03
N SER A 69 -1.48 -13.29 9.27
CA SER A 69 -1.01 -12.95 10.63
C SER A 69 -0.86 -11.46 10.87
N ALA A 70 -1.17 -10.62 9.88
CA ALA A 70 -1.03 -9.18 9.99
C ALA A 70 -2.03 -8.62 11.01
N GLU A 71 -1.53 -7.78 11.92
CA GLU A 71 -2.35 -7.21 12.99
C GLU A 71 -2.99 -5.89 12.50
N PRO A 72 -4.32 -5.77 12.55
CA PRO A 72 -5.00 -4.59 12.04
C PRO A 72 -4.68 -3.36 12.89
N PRO A 73 -4.53 -2.16 12.27
CA PRO A 73 -4.34 -0.93 13.02
C PRO A 73 -5.61 -0.57 13.83
N GLU A 74 -5.44 0.17 14.92
CA GLU A 74 -6.56 0.54 15.81
C GLU A 74 -7.65 1.34 15.10
N ASP A 75 -7.26 2.16 14.12
CA ASP A 75 -8.13 3.02 13.32
C ASP A 75 -8.66 2.36 12.04
N LEU A 76 -8.54 1.03 11.91
CA LEU A 76 -8.96 0.27 10.72
C LEU A 76 -10.38 0.62 10.25
N ARG A 77 -11.31 0.91 11.16
CA ARG A 77 -12.71 1.22 10.82
C ARG A 77 -13.02 2.71 10.76
N SER A 78 -12.01 3.57 10.75
CA SER A 78 -12.21 5.02 10.62
C SER A 78 -12.69 5.42 9.22
N ASP A 79 -13.49 6.49 9.15
CA ASP A 79 -13.96 7.05 7.88
C ASP A 79 -12.80 7.44 6.96
N ALA A 80 -11.68 7.90 7.54
CA ALA A 80 -10.47 8.25 6.80
C ALA A 80 -9.84 7.02 6.11
N MET A 81 -9.71 5.90 6.81
CA MET A 81 -9.17 4.67 6.22
C MET A 81 -10.10 4.09 5.15
N ILE A 82 -11.42 4.12 5.39
CA ILE A 82 -12.44 3.71 4.42
C ILE A 82 -12.36 4.57 3.14
N ALA A 83 -12.30 5.90 3.27
CA ALA A 83 -12.23 6.82 2.14
C ALA A 83 -10.93 6.64 1.33
N LEU A 84 -9.78 6.49 1.99
CA LEU A 84 -8.51 6.22 1.33
C LEU A 84 -8.55 4.87 0.58
N GLY A 85 -9.12 3.84 1.20
CA GLY A 85 -9.34 2.53 0.59
C GLY A 85 -10.24 2.58 -0.63
N ALA A 86 -11.35 3.31 -0.55
CA ALA A 86 -12.29 3.48 -1.66
C ALA A 86 -11.62 4.13 -2.87
N GLY A 87 -10.83 5.19 -2.65
CA GLY A 87 -10.06 5.84 -3.71
C GLY A 87 -9.06 4.92 -4.40
N HIS A 88 -8.33 4.09 -3.64
CA HIS A 88 -7.44 3.09 -4.24
C HIS A 88 -8.23 2.02 -5.00
N PHE A 89 -9.28 1.46 -4.37
CA PHE A 89 -10.14 0.45 -4.98
C PHE A 89 -10.71 0.91 -6.32
N ASP A 90 -11.20 2.16 -6.42
CA ASP A 90 -11.75 2.74 -7.65
C ASP A 90 -10.77 2.68 -8.81
N THR A 91 -9.49 2.94 -8.53
CA THR A 91 -8.45 3.05 -9.56
C THR A 91 -7.75 1.73 -9.87
N ALA A 92 -7.75 0.78 -8.93
CA ALA A 92 -6.96 -0.44 -9.01
C ALA A 92 -7.79 -1.71 -9.16
N CYS A 93 -8.96 -1.77 -8.50
CA CYS A 93 -9.68 -3.01 -8.25
C CYS A 93 -11.06 -3.04 -8.93
N ALA A 94 -11.75 -1.89 -8.99
CA ALA A 94 -13.12 -1.78 -9.49
C ALA A 94 -13.28 -2.26 -10.94
N GLY A 95 -12.23 -2.13 -11.77
CA GLY A 95 -12.23 -2.63 -13.15
C GLY A 95 -12.45 -4.14 -13.27
N CYS A 96 -12.05 -4.93 -12.27
CA CYS A 96 -12.26 -6.39 -12.22
C CYS A 96 -13.39 -6.79 -11.27
N HIS A 97 -13.52 -6.14 -10.11
CA HIS A 97 -14.47 -6.55 -9.07
C HIS A 97 -15.84 -5.86 -9.17
N ALA A 98 -15.95 -4.81 -10.00
CA ALA A 98 -17.05 -3.83 -9.99
C ALA A 98 -17.23 -3.14 -8.61
N ALA A 99 -17.72 -1.92 -8.63
CA ALA A 99 -18.00 -1.18 -7.40
C ALA A 99 -19.40 -1.51 -6.84
N PRO A 100 -19.71 -1.19 -5.57
CA PRO A 100 -21.04 -1.33 -5.02
C PRO A 100 -22.12 -0.71 -5.92
N GLY A 101 -23.17 -1.48 -6.21
CA GLY A 101 -24.27 -1.07 -7.08
C GLY A 101 -23.94 -0.94 -8.57
N GLN A 102 -22.79 -1.47 -9.02
CA GLN A 102 -22.42 -1.53 -10.43
C GLN A 102 -22.38 -2.98 -10.93
N GLU A 103 -22.45 -3.17 -12.26
CA GLU A 103 -22.39 -4.49 -12.87
C GLU A 103 -20.98 -4.77 -13.43
N ARG A 104 -20.51 -6.02 -13.33
CA ARG A 104 -19.27 -6.45 -14.01
C ARG A 104 -19.45 -6.40 -15.52
N SER A 105 -18.43 -5.89 -16.22
CA SER A 105 -18.43 -5.87 -17.69
C SER A 105 -18.54 -7.27 -18.29
N ALA A 106 -19.05 -7.38 -19.51
CA ALA A 106 -19.13 -8.67 -20.20
C ALA A 106 -17.75 -9.32 -20.39
N THR A 107 -16.70 -8.51 -20.58
CA THR A 107 -15.31 -8.97 -20.70
C THR A 107 -14.81 -9.61 -19.40
N VAL A 108 -15.06 -8.97 -18.26
CA VAL A 108 -14.65 -9.48 -16.95
C VAL A 108 -15.38 -10.77 -16.59
N ARG A 109 -16.69 -10.85 -16.89
CA ARG A 109 -17.50 -12.06 -16.70
C ARG A 109 -17.07 -13.23 -17.59
N ALA A 110 -16.27 -12.98 -18.63
CA ALA A 110 -15.72 -14.03 -19.50
C ALA A 110 -14.35 -14.55 -19.06
N MET A 111 -13.78 -14.03 -17.97
CA MET A 111 -12.52 -14.52 -17.41
C MET A 111 -12.72 -15.88 -16.72
N VAL A 112 -11.66 -16.71 -16.70
CA VAL A 112 -11.65 -18.00 -16.01
C VAL A 112 -10.41 -18.10 -15.12
N PRO A 113 -10.56 -18.09 -13.78
CA PRO A 113 -11.83 -17.92 -13.06
C PRO A 113 -12.43 -16.51 -13.24
N GLU A 114 -13.76 -16.40 -13.14
CA GLU A 114 -14.46 -15.10 -13.13
C GLU A 114 -14.14 -14.37 -11.81
N PRO A 115 -13.66 -13.12 -11.84
CA PRO A 115 -13.48 -12.32 -10.64
C PRO A 115 -14.83 -12.12 -9.91
N PRO A 116 -14.91 -12.41 -8.60
CA PRO A 116 -16.13 -12.19 -7.83
C PRO A 116 -16.49 -10.71 -7.77
N HIS A 117 -17.79 -10.41 -7.68
CA HIS A 117 -18.27 -9.05 -7.53
C HIS A 117 -17.83 -8.59 -6.15
N ILE A 118 -17.56 -7.31 -5.94
CA ILE A 118 -17.01 -6.86 -4.66
C ILE A 118 -17.89 -7.28 -3.47
N THR A 119 -19.21 -7.20 -3.60
CA THR A 119 -20.17 -7.65 -2.58
C THR A 119 -20.14 -9.16 -2.31
N GLU A 120 -19.72 -9.98 -3.28
CA GLU A 120 -19.51 -11.43 -3.11
C GLU A 120 -18.14 -11.72 -2.49
N ALA A 121 -17.12 -10.96 -2.91
CA ALA A 121 -15.74 -11.11 -2.49
C ALA A 121 -15.54 -10.83 -1.00
N VAL A 122 -16.32 -9.91 -0.43
CA VAL A 122 -16.15 -9.45 0.96
C VAL A 122 -16.89 -10.29 2.01
N ALA A 123 -17.66 -11.30 1.60
CA ALA A 123 -18.66 -11.91 2.49
C ALA A 123 -18.08 -12.85 3.59
N HIS A 124 -16.83 -13.31 3.48
CA HIS A 124 -16.35 -14.45 4.29
C HIS A 124 -14.88 -14.38 4.74
N TRP A 125 -14.32 -13.18 4.92
CA TRP A 125 -12.93 -13.03 5.37
C TRP A 125 -12.82 -12.09 6.55
N ASP A 126 -11.90 -12.38 7.45
CA ASP A 126 -11.51 -11.46 8.51
C ASP A 126 -10.45 -10.42 8.03
N PRO A 127 -10.13 -9.40 8.83
CA PRO A 127 -9.19 -8.36 8.41
C PRO A 127 -7.79 -8.86 8.04
N ALA A 128 -7.24 -9.84 8.77
CA ALA A 128 -5.89 -10.35 8.51
C ALA A 128 -5.87 -11.19 7.23
N GLU A 129 -6.95 -11.96 6.99
CA GLU A 129 -7.13 -12.71 5.75
C GLU A 129 -7.28 -11.78 4.55
N PHE A 130 -8.06 -10.70 4.66
CA PHE A 130 -8.14 -9.69 3.60
C PHE A 130 -6.79 -9.03 3.32
N HIS A 131 -6.06 -8.64 4.38
CA HIS A 131 -4.74 -8.05 4.24
C HIS A 131 -3.81 -8.97 3.45
N TRP A 132 -3.74 -10.25 3.84
CA TRP A 132 -2.92 -11.25 3.14
C TRP A 132 -3.36 -11.43 1.67
N ILE A 133 -4.66 -11.55 1.41
CA ILE A 133 -5.19 -11.73 0.06
C ILE A 133 -4.87 -10.53 -0.84
N VAL A 134 -5.03 -9.31 -0.34
CA VAL A 134 -4.76 -8.08 -1.10
C VAL A 134 -3.25 -7.88 -1.29
N HIS A 135 -2.44 -8.18 -0.28
CA HIS A 135 -0.99 -8.05 -0.34
C HIS A 135 -0.37 -9.07 -1.31
N GLU A 136 -0.70 -10.35 -1.16
CA GLU A 136 -0.06 -11.44 -1.91
C GLU A 136 -0.72 -11.72 -3.27
N GLY A 137 -1.96 -11.29 -3.45
CA GLY A 137 -2.78 -11.67 -4.59
C GLY A 137 -3.09 -13.17 -4.61
N VAL A 138 -3.54 -13.66 -5.77
CA VAL A 138 -3.89 -15.08 -5.92
C VAL A 138 -3.14 -15.67 -7.11
N LYS A 139 -2.11 -16.47 -6.81
CA LYS A 139 -1.30 -17.15 -7.81
C LYS A 139 -2.16 -18.04 -8.73
N MET A 140 -1.82 -18.04 -10.03
CA MET A 140 -2.57 -18.74 -11.08
C MET A 140 -4.00 -18.21 -11.30
N SER A 141 -4.25 -16.95 -10.93
CA SER A 141 -5.48 -16.21 -11.25
C SER A 141 -5.15 -14.89 -11.95
N GLY A 142 -6.17 -14.08 -12.23
CA GLY A 142 -6.02 -12.70 -12.68
C GLY A 142 -5.78 -11.68 -11.56
N MET A 143 -5.81 -12.10 -10.28
CA MET A 143 -5.62 -11.20 -9.13
C MET A 143 -4.12 -11.01 -8.83
N PRO A 144 -3.57 -9.81 -9.08
CA PRO A 144 -2.15 -9.54 -8.84
C PRO A 144 -1.85 -9.40 -7.35
N ALA A 145 -0.56 -9.50 -7.00
CA ALA A 145 -0.06 -9.05 -5.71
C ALA A 145 -0.04 -7.52 -5.66
N TRP A 146 0.06 -6.97 -4.45
CA TRP A 146 0.23 -5.55 -4.20
C TRP A 146 1.49 -5.02 -4.90
N PRO A 147 1.45 -3.81 -5.51
CA PRO A 147 2.56 -3.32 -6.33
C PRO A 147 3.71 -2.68 -5.52
N ALA A 148 3.77 -2.97 -4.23
CA ALA A 148 4.75 -2.46 -3.28
C ALA A 148 5.13 -3.55 -2.27
N THR A 149 6.26 -3.36 -1.59
CA THR A 149 6.73 -4.30 -0.56
C THR A 149 6.20 -4.00 0.83
N ARG A 150 5.79 -2.75 1.06
CA ARG A 150 5.24 -2.33 2.34
C ARG A 150 3.83 -2.89 2.57
N GLU A 151 3.58 -3.32 3.79
CA GLU A 151 2.31 -3.93 4.19
C GLU A 151 1.33 -2.90 4.81
N ASP A 152 1.83 -1.74 5.27
CA ASP A 152 1.04 -0.75 5.99
C ASP A 152 -0.05 -0.10 5.13
N ASP A 153 0.21 0.06 3.84
CA ASP A 153 -0.71 0.76 2.92
C ASP A 153 -1.74 -0.13 2.25
N VAL A 154 -1.79 -1.42 2.62
CA VAL A 154 -2.85 -2.36 2.25
C VAL A 154 -4.10 -2.13 3.12
N TRP A 155 -3.91 -1.74 4.38
CA TRP A 155 -4.99 -1.59 5.35
C TRP A 155 -6.13 -0.67 4.94
N PRO A 156 -5.91 0.49 4.28
CA PRO A 156 -7.02 1.31 3.79
C PRO A 156 -7.98 0.52 2.87
N VAL A 157 -7.44 -0.31 1.96
CA VAL A 157 -8.29 -1.15 1.10
C VAL A 157 -9.07 -2.14 1.93
N VAL A 158 -8.44 -2.79 2.93
CA VAL A 158 -9.14 -3.68 3.87
C VAL A 158 -10.27 -2.95 4.60
N SER A 159 -10.03 -1.72 5.08
CA SER A 159 -11.05 -0.87 5.70
C SER A 159 -12.26 -0.66 4.79
N PHE A 160 -12.02 -0.32 3.52
CA PHE A 160 -13.06 -0.18 2.52
C PHE A 160 -13.82 -1.50 2.31
N LEU A 161 -13.12 -2.63 2.11
CA LEU A 161 -13.73 -3.94 1.90
C LEU A 161 -14.66 -4.35 3.06
N LEU A 162 -14.28 -4.03 4.30
CA LEU A 162 -15.10 -4.28 5.48
C LEU A 162 -16.36 -3.40 5.55
N ALA A 163 -16.37 -2.25 4.88
CA ALA A 163 -17.51 -1.34 4.80
C ALA A 163 -18.47 -1.65 3.63
N VAL A 164 -18.00 -2.35 2.59
CA VAL A 164 -18.78 -2.71 1.39
C VAL A 164 -20.14 -3.36 1.68
N PRO A 165 -20.30 -4.29 2.65
CA PRO A 165 -21.59 -4.93 2.90
C PRO A 165 -22.74 -3.97 3.24
N GLU A 166 -22.42 -2.80 3.78
CA GLU A 166 -23.38 -1.77 4.19
C GLU A 166 -23.45 -0.61 3.17
N MET A 167 -22.66 -0.66 2.09
CA MET A 167 -22.47 0.43 1.15
C MET A 167 -23.36 0.27 -0.09
N ASP A 168 -24.11 1.31 -0.41
CA ASP A 168 -24.82 1.42 -1.69
C ASP A 168 -24.00 2.19 -2.73
N LYS A 169 -24.57 2.35 -3.92
CA LYS A 169 -23.92 3.10 -5.00
C LYS A 169 -23.64 4.56 -4.61
N ALA A 170 -24.58 5.20 -3.91
CA ALA A 170 -24.46 6.61 -3.57
C ALA A 170 -23.33 6.85 -2.56
N GLY A 171 -23.22 5.98 -1.55
CA GLY A 171 -22.11 6.00 -0.60
C GLY A 171 -20.76 5.78 -1.27
N TYR A 172 -20.67 4.85 -2.22
CA TYR A 172 -19.45 4.63 -2.99
C TYR A 172 -19.07 5.85 -3.86
N ASP A 173 -20.04 6.41 -4.58
CA ASP A 173 -19.82 7.57 -5.46
C ASP A 173 -19.35 8.81 -4.66
N ASP A 174 -19.83 9.00 -3.43
CA ASP A 174 -19.41 10.09 -2.55
C ASP A 174 -17.94 9.95 -2.14
N LEU A 175 -17.52 8.75 -1.73
CA LEU A 175 -16.13 8.46 -1.34
C LEU A 175 -15.14 8.55 -2.51
N THR A 176 -15.61 8.37 -3.74
CA THR A 176 -14.77 8.31 -4.95
C THR A 176 -14.99 9.49 -5.89
N ALA A 177 -15.66 10.54 -5.40
CA ALA A 177 -15.91 11.74 -6.17
C ALA A 177 -14.59 12.37 -6.66
N ARG A 178 -14.58 12.82 -7.91
CA ARG A 178 -13.42 13.49 -8.54
C ARG A 178 -13.75 14.96 -8.74
N PRO A 179 -13.29 15.87 -7.85
CA PRO A 179 -13.53 17.30 -7.98
C PRO A 179 -13.06 17.79 -9.34
N GLU A 180 -13.99 18.33 -10.15
CA GLU A 180 -13.71 18.84 -11.50
C GLU A 180 -13.03 17.83 -12.45
N GLY A 181 -13.19 16.53 -12.19
CA GLY A 181 -12.52 15.47 -12.94
C GLY A 181 -11.02 15.35 -12.68
N GLN A 182 -10.48 16.06 -11.69
CA GLN A 182 -9.05 16.04 -11.35
C GLN A 182 -8.70 14.74 -10.63
N TYR A 183 -7.89 13.89 -11.30
CA TYR A 183 -7.52 12.57 -10.81
C TYR A 183 -6.83 12.59 -9.43
N CYS A 184 -5.80 13.44 -9.28
CA CYS A 184 -5.03 13.53 -8.03
C CYS A 184 -5.86 14.12 -6.88
N ALA A 185 -6.80 15.01 -7.20
CA ALA A 185 -7.65 15.70 -6.23
C ALA A 185 -8.64 14.76 -5.52
N MET A 186 -8.95 13.60 -6.11
CA MET A 186 -9.77 12.57 -5.47
C MET A 186 -9.21 12.17 -4.10
N CYS A 187 -7.87 12.14 -3.96
CA CYS A 187 -7.21 11.82 -2.71
C CYS A 187 -6.61 13.06 -2.05
N HIS A 188 -5.91 13.91 -2.81
CA HIS A 188 -5.14 15.03 -2.28
C HIS A 188 -5.94 16.33 -2.12
N GLY A 189 -7.19 16.38 -2.58
CA GLY A 189 -7.95 17.62 -2.70
C GLY A 189 -7.47 18.49 -3.88
N PRO A 190 -8.31 19.42 -4.38
CA PRO A 190 -7.95 20.27 -5.52
C PRO A 190 -6.75 21.17 -5.24
N ASP A 191 -6.65 21.63 -3.99
CA ASP A 191 -5.58 22.53 -3.54
C ASP A 191 -4.38 21.79 -2.92
N GLY A 192 -4.38 20.45 -2.95
CA GLY A 192 -3.34 19.65 -2.28
C GLY A 192 -3.49 19.62 -0.75
N VAL A 193 -4.69 19.91 -0.24
CA VAL A 193 -5.06 19.80 1.18
C VAL A 193 -6.20 18.80 1.30
N SER A 194 -5.86 17.57 1.69
CA SER A 194 -6.86 16.51 1.83
C SER A 194 -7.67 16.66 3.13
N GLY A 195 -8.94 16.27 3.12
CA GLY A 195 -9.70 16.07 4.36
C GLY A 195 -9.23 14.85 5.17
N ASN A 196 -8.38 14.01 4.58
CA ASN A 196 -7.91 12.76 5.17
C ASN A 196 -6.48 12.92 5.73
N PRO A 197 -6.27 12.71 7.05
CA PRO A 197 -4.98 12.94 7.68
C PRO A 197 -3.90 11.91 7.35
N HIS A 198 -4.23 10.80 6.68
CA HIS A 198 -3.25 9.84 6.16
C HIS A 198 -2.69 10.26 4.79
N ILE A 199 -3.29 11.27 4.14
CA ILE A 199 -2.90 11.76 2.83
C ILE A 199 -2.14 13.07 3.02
N PRO A 200 -0.91 13.22 2.52
CA PRO A 200 -0.11 14.40 2.80
C PRO A 200 -0.72 15.66 2.19
N ARG A 201 -0.55 16.76 2.91
CA ARG A 201 -0.57 18.10 2.34
C ARG A 201 0.55 18.30 1.34
N LEU A 202 0.19 18.73 0.14
CA LEU A 202 1.09 19.07 -0.95
C LEU A 202 1.35 20.58 -1.06
N ASP A 203 0.42 21.40 -0.57
CA ASP A 203 0.48 22.87 -0.60
C ASP A 203 1.62 23.48 0.23
N ILE A 204 2.26 22.71 1.11
CA ILE A 204 3.44 23.11 1.89
C ILE A 204 4.77 22.67 1.24
N LEU A 205 4.71 21.91 0.15
CA LEU A 205 5.88 21.33 -0.50
C LEU A 205 6.34 22.20 -1.68
N SER A 206 7.64 22.13 -1.99
CA SER A 206 8.23 22.78 -3.16
C SER A 206 7.85 22.05 -4.46
N GLU A 207 7.87 22.76 -5.58
CA GLU A 207 7.66 22.16 -6.91
C GLU A 207 8.68 21.02 -7.15
N ARG A 208 9.94 21.27 -6.81
CA ARG A 208 11.02 20.28 -6.96
C ARG A 208 10.78 19.02 -6.13
N TYR A 209 10.40 19.14 -4.86
CA TYR A 209 10.19 17.97 -4.00
C TYR A 209 9.00 17.14 -4.48
N ILE A 210 7.92 17.78 -4.92
CA ILE A 210 6.76 17.08 -5.49
C ILE A 210 7.18 16.35 -6.76
N ALA A 211 7.85 17.01 -7.70
CA ALA A 211 8.31 16.40 -8.94
C ALA A 211 9.22 15.19 -8.69
N ASP A 212 10.23 15.34 -7.81
CA ASP A 212 11.16 14.27 -7.44
C ASP A 212 10.42 13.10 -6.76
N THR A 213 9.41 13.39 -5.93
CA THR A 213 8.58 12.38 -5.25
C THR A 213 7.70 11.60 -6.23
N LEU A 214 7.00 12.29 -7.14
CA LEU A 214 6.15 11.66 -8.15
C LEU A 214 6.98 10.77 -9.09
N ALA A 215 8.15 11.25 -9.51
CA ALA A 215 9.10 10.45 -10.27
C ALA A 215 9.60 9.22 -9.47
N ALA A 216 9.88 9.39 -8.18
CA ALA A 216 10.32 8.28 -7.33
C ALA A 216 9.26 7.18 -7.19
N TYR A 217 7.99 7.52 -7.02
CA TYR A 217 6.90 6.54 -7.00
C TYR A 217 6.78 5.83 -8.35
N ARG A 218 6.79 6.59 -9.45
CA ARG A 218 6.68 6.04 -10.81
C ARG A 218 7.81 5.07 -11.16
N GLU A 219 9.01 5.33 -10.66
CA GLU A 219 10.20 4.51 -10.92
C GLU A 219 10.40 3.39 -9.87
N GLY A 220 9.49 3.24 -8.91
CA GLY A 220 9.61 2.26 -7.82
C GLY A 220 10.75 2.56 -6.83
N ARG A 221 11.32 3.78 -6.87
CA ARG A 221 12.35 4.23 -5.92
C ARG A 221 11.78 4.64 -4.58
N ARG A 222 10.49 4.98 -4.51
CA ARG A 222 9.77 5.24 -3.26
C ARG A 222 8.61 4.25 -3.18
N ASP A 223 8.59 3.43 -2.14
CA ASP A 223 7.64 2.35 -2.05
C ASP A 223 6.25 2.85 -1.65
N SER A 224 5.23 2.45 -2.42
CA SER A 224 3.82 2.73 -2.18
C SER A 224 2.94 2.04 -3.17
N GLY A 225 2.09 1.10 -2.74
CA GLY A 225 1.16 0.46 -3.65
C GLY A 225 0.09 1.43 -4.13
N ILE A 226 -0.37 2.30 -3.23
CA ILE A 226 -1.34 3.35 -3.56
C ILE A 226 -0.78 4.34 -4.59
N MET A 227 0.39 4.92 -4.33
CA MET A 227 0.97 5.91 -5.24
C MET A 227 1.62 5.27 -6.47
N ALA A 228 2.12 4.03 -6.41
CA ALA A 228 2.59 3.32 -7.59
C ALA A 228 1.44 3.08 -8.57
N GLN A 229 0.28 2.64 -8.08
CA GLN A 229 -0.92 2.54 -8.91
C GLN A 229 -1.31 3.91 -9.47
N ALA A 230 -1.35 4.94 -8.62
CA ALA A 230 -1.75 6.27 -9.06
C ALA A 230 -0.83 6.84 -10.15
N MET A 231 0.48 6.63 -10.00
CA MET A 231 1.48 7.10 -10.96
C MET A 231 1.59 6.22 -12.20
N SER A 232 1.08 4.98 -12.17
CA SER A 232 1.08 4.09 -13.35
C SER A 232 0.24 4.64 -14.50
N THR A 233 -0.78 5.45 -14.20
CA THR A 233 -1.68 6.07 -15.18
C THR A 233 -1.31 7.51 -15.55
N VAL A 234 -0.26 8.07 -14.92
CA VAL A 234 0.19 9.45 -15.16
C VAL A 234 1.35 9.45 -16.17
N PRO A 235 1.20 10.16 -17.32
CA PRO A 235 2.30 10.35 -18.26
C PRO A 235 3.49 11.07 -17.60
N ALA A 236 4.72 10.66 -17.92
CA ALA A 236 5.92 11.22 -17.28
C ALA A 236 6.06 12.72 -17.52
N GLU A 237 5.68 13.17 -18.72
CA GLU A 237 5.67 14.56 -19.16
C GLU A 237 4.69 15.45 -18.38
N ALA A 238 3.68 14.87 -17.72
CA ALA A 238 2.71 15.61 -16.92
C ALA A 238 3.21 15.90 -15.50
N ILE A 239 4.28 15.25 -15.03
CA ILE A 239 4.79 15.39 -13.67
C ILE A 239 5.17 16.84 -13.33
N PRO A 240 5.91 17.59 -14.18
CA PRO A 240 6.24 18.98 -13.86
C PRO A 240 5.02 19.89 -13.70
N ASP A 241 3.99 19.69 -14.52
CA ASP A 241 2.78 20.51 -14.46
C ASP A 241 1.93 20.18 -13.22
N LEU A 242 1.83 18.90 -12.85
CA LEU A 242 1.20 18.48 -11.60
C LEU A 242 1.93 19.06 -10.38
N ALA A 243 3.26 18.99 -10.38
CA ALA A 243 4.08 19.52 -9.30
C ALA A 243 3.91 21.03 -9.16
N ARG A 244 3.94 21.77 -10.27
CA ARG A 244 3.71 23.22 -10.29
C ARG A 244 2.31 23.59 -9.82
N SER A 245 1.29 22.82 -10.20
CA SER A 245 -0.09 23.07 -9.78
C SER A 245 -0.23 23.05 -8.26
N PHE A 246 0.23 21.98 -7.61
CA PHE A 246 0.15 21.87 -6.15
C PHE A 246 1.11 22.82 -5.41
N ALA A 247 2.32 23.01 -5.94
CA ALA A 247 3.28 23.97 -5.40
C ALA A 247 2.87 25.42 -5.63
N GLY A 248 1.90 25.71 -6.50
CA GLY A 248 1.37 27.06 -6.73
C GLY A 248 0.42 27.53 -5.64
N THR A 249 -0.24 26.61 -4.94
CA THR A 249 -1.21 26.91 -3.89
C THR A 249 -0.54 27.47 -2.65
N ALA A 250 -0.99 28.61 -2.14
CA ALA A 250 -0.49 29.17 -0.89
C ALA A 250 -1.04 28.39 0.31
N PRO A 251 -0.21 27.96 1.27
CA PRO A 251 -0.69 27.18 2.39
C PRO A 251 -1.56 28.03 3.31
N THR A 252 -2.66 27.43 3.78
CA THR A 252 -3.57 28.05 4.74
C THR A 252 -3.65 27.24 6.02
N GLY A 253 -4.02 27.89 7.12
CA GLY A 253 -4.14 27.31 8.44
C GLY A 253 -3.46 28.16 9.51
N ALA A 254 -3.78 27.87 10.77
CA ALA A 254 -3.16 28.51 11.93
C ALA A 254 -2.40 27.46 12.74
N SER A 255 -1.45 27.93 13.54
CA SER A 255 -0.86 27.08 14.59
C SER A 255 -1.89 26.78 15.67
N SER A 256 -1.73 25.66 16.35
CA SER A 256 -2.46 25.34 17.58
C SER A 256 -1.59 25.62 18.82
N THR A 257 -2.25 25.78 19.97
CA THR A 257 -1.56 25.92 21.25
C THR A 257 -0.86 24.59 21.59
N PRO A 258 0.47 24.57 21.76
CA PRO A 258 1.21 23.35 22.08
C PRO A 258 0.80 22.77 23.44
N GLY A 259 0.59 21.46 23.50
CA GLY A 259 0.54 20.69 24.74
C GLY A 259 1.91 20.10 25.11
N GLU A 260 1.94 19.23 26.12
CA GLU A 260 3.18 18.61 26.61
C GLU A 260 3.90 17.78 25.53
N LEU A 261 3.13 17.10 24.66
CA LEU A 261 3.68 16.26 23.60
C LEU A 261 4.35 17.09 22.51
N GLU A 262 3.70 18.17 22.07
CA GLU A 262 4.24 19.12 21.10
C GLU A 262 5.47 19.86 21.65
N GLU A 263 5.50 20.16 22.95
CA GLU A 263 6.68 20.76 23.59
C GLU A 263 7.87 19.80 23.61
N ARG A 264 7.65 18.52 23.91
CA ARG A 264 8.69 17.49 23.78
C ARG A 264 9.18 17.37 22.34
N GLY A 265 8.26 17.35 21.37
CA GLY A 265 8.59 17.29 19.95
C GLY A 265 9.41 18.50 19.48
N ARG A 266 9.09 19.69 19.99
CA ARG A 266 9.88 20.91 19.73
C ARG A 266 11.30 20.79 20.26
N ASP A 267 11.47 20.25 21.47
CA ASP A 267 12.78 20.06 22.08
C ASP A 267 13.63 19.04 21.29
N LEU A 268 13.03 17.91 20.90
CA LEU A 268 13.64 16.93 19.98
C LEU A 268 14.07 17.59 18.66
N ALA A 269 13.17 18.35 18.03
CA ALA A 269 13.41 18.97 16.73
C ALA A 269 14.46 20.10 16.76
N THR A 270 14.75 20.68 17.94
CA THR A 270 15.67 21.83 18.09
C THR A 270 17.02 21.47 18.70
N LYS A 271 17.05 20.57 19.68
CA LYS A 271 18.23 20.30 20.50
C LYS A 271 18.84 18.93 20.19
N GLY A 272 18.03 17.99 19.70
CA GLY A 272 18.36 16.56 19.71
C GLY A 272 18.40 16.03 21.15
N GLU A 273 17.89 14.82 21.39
CA GLU A 273 18.04 14.18 22.71
C GLU A 273 19.48 13.64 22.93
N SER A 274 20.21 13.38 21.84
CA SER A 274 21.62 12.98 21.81
C SER A 274 22.33 13.73 20.68
N HIS A 275 23.65 13.85 20.75
CA HIS A 275 24.47 14.44 19.68
C HIS A 275 24.42 13.67 18.34
N GLU A 276 23.68 12.55 18.26
CA GLU A 276 23.61 11.68 17.09
C GLU A 276 22.35 11.90 16.24
N VAL A 277 21.30 12.56 16.75
CA VAL A 277 20.12 12.92 15.95
C VAL A 277 20.36 14.30 15.30
N PRO A 278 20.42 14.40 13.94
CA PRO A 278 20.48 15.68 13.26
C PRO A 278 19.27 16.53 13.64
N VAL A 279 19.52 17.80 14.02
CA VAL A 279 18.46 18.76 14.37
C VAL A 279 17.46 18.85 13.21
N CYS A 280 16.25 18.31 13.37
CA CYS A 280 15.25 18.19 12.29
C CYS A 280 14.98 19.55 11.63
N ARG A 281 14.92 20.61 12.46
CA ARG A 281 14.71 21.99 12.01
C ARG A 281 15.83 22.53 11.11
N ALA A 282 17.05 21.98 11.17
CA ALA A 282 18.15 22.45 10.33
C ALA A 282 17.86 22.25 8.84
N CYS A 283 17.12 21.21 8.47
CA CYS A 283 16.74 20.93 7.08
C CYS A 283 15.27 21.24 6.79
N HIS A 284 14.37 21.07 7.76
CA HIS A 284 12.92 21.16 7.56
C HIS A 284 12.30 22.50 7.99
N GLY A 285 13.10 23.45 8.49
CA GLY A 285 12.61 24.74 8.96
C GLY A 285 11.70 24.64 10.20
N PRO A 286 10.76 25.58 10.39
CA PRO A 286 10.43 26.70 9.52
C PRO A 286 11.45 27.86 9.65
N TRP A 287 11.97 28.37 8.53
CA TRP A 287 12.88 29.52 8.47
C TRP A 287 12.45 30.53 7.38
N PRO A 288 12.74 31.83 7.57
CA PRO A 288 12.56 32.83 6.51
C PRO A 288 13.69 32.80 5.45
N GLU A 289 14.80 32.13 5.70
CA GLU A 289 15.90 32.04 4.72
C GLU A 289 15.64 30.95 3.66
N PRO A 290 16.09 31.19 2.41
CA PRO A 290 16.05 30.17 1.36
C PRO A 290 16.84 28.90 1.72
N LEU A 291 16.18 27.74 1.62
CA LEU A 291 16.76 26.41 1.82
C LEU A 291 16.75 25.59 0.52
N ASN A 292 17.42 24.44 0.55
CA ASN A 292 17.43 23.49 -0.56
C ASN A 292 16.00 22.98 -0.83
N PRO A 293 15.43 23.23 -2.02
CA PRO A 293 14.06 22.84 -2.35
C PRO A 293 13.88 21.31 -2.42
N ALA A 294 14.94 20.51 -2.33
CA ALA A 294 14.84 19.05 -2.18
C ALA A 294 14.41 18.61 -0.75
N PHE A 295 14.44 19.51 0.24
CA PHE A 295 13.94 19.24 1.58
C PHE A 295 12.49 19.74 1.71
N PRO A 296 11.55 18.89 2.15
CA PRO A 296 10.16 19.30 2.31
C PRO A 296 9.97 20.10 3.60
N SER A 297 9.02 21.03 3.60
CA SER A 297 8.47 21.54 4.85
C SER A 297 7.66 20.46 5.56
N LEU A 298 7.71 20.45 6.88
CA LEU A 298 6.88 19.59 7.74
C LEU A 298 5.81 20.39 8.50
N ALA A 299 5.91 21.73 8.51
CA ALA A 299 5.05 22.59 9.30
C ALA A 299 3.60 22.50 8.81
N GLY A 300 2.70 22.11 9.71
CA GLY A 300 1.27 21.95 9.45
C GLY A 300 0.90 20.72 8.64
N GLN A 301 1.84 19.78 8.42
CA GLN A 301 1.54 18.47 7.86
C GLN A 301 0.76 17.60 8.86
N TYR A 302 -0.05 16.66 8.39
CA TYR A 302 -0.86 15.83 9.29
C TYR A 302 -0.03 14.90 10.16
N GLU A 303 -0.40 14.83 11.44
CA GLU A 303 0.27 13.99 12.43
C GLU A 303 0.29 12.50 12.04
N PRO A 304 -0.83 11.86 11.63
CA PRO A 304 -0.79 10.44 11.21
C PRO A 304 0.14 10.19 10.03
N TYR A 305 0.13 11.08 9.04
CA TYR A 305 1.05 11.00 7.90
C TYR A 305 2.50 11.12 8.35
N LEU A 306 2.85 12.13 9.17
CA LEU A 306 4.21 12.34 9.66
C LEU A 306 4.70 11.14 10.48
N ALA A 307 3.88 10.64 11.40
CA ALA A 307 4.22 9.48 12.22
C ALA A 307 4.50 8.25 11.35
N GLN A 308 3.64 7.96 10.37
CA GLN A 308 3.86 6.84 9.44
C GLN A 308 5.13 7.03 8.62
N GLN A 309 5.36 8.24 8.10
CA GLN A 309 6.54 8.56 7.31
C GLN A 309 7.85 8.42 8.10
N LEU A 310 7.87 8.75 9.39
CA LEU A 310 9.04 8.59 10.26
C LEU A 310 9.30 7.12 10.60
N ARG A 311 8.26 6.31 10.84
CA ARG A 311 8.41 4.85 11.02
C ARG A 311 9.03 4.21 9.79
N LEU A 312 8.52 4.52 8.60
CA LEU A 312 9.08 3.99 7.34
C LEU A 312 10.54 4.43 7.10
N TRP A 313 10.94 5.62 7.56
CA TRP A 313 12.35 6.03 7.50
C TRP A 313 13.22 5.24 8.47
N ARG A 314 12.79 5.11 9.73
CA ARG A 314 13.47 4.37 10.80
C ARG A 314 13.67 2.91 10.41
N ASP A 315 12.62 2.29 9.89
CA ASP A 315 12.57 0.85 9.59
C ASP A 315 13.21 0.54 8.22
N SER A 316 13.70 1.58 7.51
CA SER A 316 14.35 1.50 6.19
C SER A 316 13.46 1.05 5.03
N ASP A 317 12.14 1.11 5.22
CA ASP A 317 11.12 0.74 4.23
C ASP A 317 10.70 1.91 3.32
N ARG A 318 11.29 3.10 3.53
CA ARG A 318 11.04 4.27 2.68
C ARG A 318 12.20 4.58 1.75
N GLY A 319 12.01 4.36 0.46
CA GLY A 319 12.90 4.91 -0.56
C GLY A 319 12.61 6.39 -0.90
N GLY A 320 13.18 6.91 -1.98
CA GLY A 320 12.89 8.26 -2.45
C GLY A 320 13.91 8.86 -3.40
N SER A 321 14.18 10.15 -3.21
CA SER A 321 15.12 10.92 -4.02
C SER A 321 16.57 10.70 -3.57
N ARG A 322 17.52 11.37 -4.21
CA ARG A 322 18.96 11.23 -3.89
C ARG A 322 19.32 11.62 -2.45
N VAL A 323 18.46 12.36 -1.74
CA VAL A 323 18.71 12.82 -0.36
C VAL A 323 18.06 11.94 0.71
N SER A 324 17.35 10.87 0.32
CA SER A 324 16.65 9.96 1.23
C SER A 324 17.55 9.33 2.29
N GLY A 325 18.83 9.07 1.97
CA GLY A 325 19.82 8.56 2.94
C GLY A 325 20.00 9.44 4.18
N LEU A 326 19.79 10.76 4.05
CA LEU A 326 19.86 11.68 5.20
C LEU A 326 18.71 11.45 6.18
N MET A 327 17.52 11.13 5.68
CA MET A 327 16.36 10.88 6.54
C MET A 327 16.40 9.51 7.21
N HIS A 328 16.97 8.49 6.55
CA HIS A 328 17.25 7.21 7.22
C HIS A 328 18.17 7.42 8.43
N GLU A 329 19.30 8.13 8.23
CA GLU A 329 20.22 8.42 9.32
C GLU A 329 19.56 9.24 10.43
N ALA A 330 18.75 10.23 10.07
CA ALA A 330 18.07 11.08 11.05
C ALA A 330 16.98 10.37 11.86
N SER A 331 16.43 9.26 11.35
CA SER A 331 15.27 8.59 11.96
C SER A 331 15.62 7.27 12.64
N ARG A 332 16.80 6.69 12.38
CA ARG A 332 17.16 5.31 12.76
C ARG A 332 17.06 5.02 14.26
N ASP A 333 17.30 6.02 15.11
CA ASP A 333 17.31 5.88 16.57
C ASP A 333 16.04 6.44 17.25
N LEU A 334 15.02 6.84 16.47
CA LEU A 334 13.78 7.38 17.03
C LEU A 334 12.91 6.30 17.66
N THR A 335 12.50 6.50 18.91
CA THR A 335 11.48 5.66 19.55
C THR A 335 10.08 6.01 19.02
N ASP A 336 9.10 5.13 19.21
CA ASP A 336 7.70 5.44 18.84
C ASP A 336 7.17 6.69 19.58
N ALA A 337 7.65 6.93 20.81
CA ALA A 337 7.30 8.11 21.56
C ALA A 337 7.93 9.39 20.99
N ASP A 338 9.14 9.31 20.44
CA ASP A 338 9.78 10.45 19.75
C ASP A 338 9.09 10.75 18.42
N ILE A 339 8.73 9.70 17.68
CA ILE A 339 7.95 9.83 16.43
C ILE A 339 6.62 10.51 16.72
N ALA A 340 5.89 10.08 17.74
CA ALA A 340 4.63 10.71 18.14
C ALA A 340 4.83 12.18 18.53
N ALA A 341 5.85 12.48 19.33
CA ALA A 341 6.14 13.85 19.75
C ALA A 341 6.51 14.77 18.57
N LEU A 342 7.39 14.31 17.67
CA LEU A 342 7.80 15.04 16.47
C LEU A 342 6.62 15.28 15.51
N ALA A 343 5.80 14.25 15.29
CA ALA A 343 4.62 14.35 14.44
C ALA A 343 3.61 15.36 14.99
N ALA A 344 3.30 15.28 16.29
CA ALA A 344 2.41 16.24 16.97
C ALA A 344 2.95 17.67 16.88
N TYR A 345 4.24 17.87 17.18
CA TYR A 345 4.87 19.19 17.10
C TYR A 345 4.78 19.81 15.70
N TYR A 346 5.18 19.10 14.66
CA TYR A 346 5.16 19.65 13.30
C TYR A 346 3.74 19.88 12.80
N ALA A 347 2.78 19.01 13.17
CA ALA A 347 1.37 19.19 12.86
C ALA A 347 0.75 20.42 13.56
N SER A 348 1.26 20.79 14.73
CA SER A 348 0.78 21.96 15.50
C SER A 348 1.26 23.30 14.92
N LEU A 349 2.27 23.29 14.04
CA LEU A 349 2.80 24.50 13.44
C LEU A 349 1.85 25.10 12.41
N ALA A 350 1.92 26.42 12.26
CA ALA A 350 1.24 27.09 11.16
C ALA A 350 1.82 26.56 9.83
N PRO A 351 0.97 26.14 8.88
CA PRO A 351 1.42 25.66 7.60
C PRO A 351 2.27 26.65 6.84
N ALA A 352 3.43 26.21 6.37
CA ALA A 352 4.38 27.07 5.69
C ALA A 352 5.20 26.29 4.66
N LYS A 353 5.51 26.95 3.54
CA LYS A 353 6.54 26.48 2.61
C LYS A 353 7.92 26.88 3.12
N LEU A 354 8.94 26.10 2.77
CA LEU A 354 10.31 26.60 2.86
C LEU A 354 10.53 27.62 1.75
N ASN A 355 11.21 28.71 2.05
CA ASN A 355 11.64 29.64 1.01
C ASN A 355 12.64 28.90 0.11
N GLU A 356 12.44 28.95 -1.19
CA GLU A 356 13.28 28.23 -2.15
C GLU A 356 14.53 29.07 -2.48
N GLN A 357 15.71 28.43 -2.50
CA GLN A 357 16.88 29.05 -3.16
C GLN A 357 16.58 29.17 -4.66
N GLN A 358 16.56 30.42 -5.15
CA GLN A 358 16.59 30.71 -6.58
C GLN A 358 18.02 30.46 -7.06
N ASP A 359 18.33 29.23 -7.45
CA ASP A 359 19.57 28.90 -8.18
C ASP A 359 19.40 29.16 -9.69
#